data_AF-A0A6P1P130-F1
#
_entry.id   AF-A0A6P1P130-F1
#
_cell.length_a   1.000
_cell.length_b   1.000
_cell.length_c   1.000
_cell.angle_alpha   90.00
_cell.angle_beta   90.00
_cell.angle_gamma   90.00
#
_symmetry.space_group_name_H-M   'P 1'
#
loop_
_entity.id
_entity.type
_entity.pdbx_description
1 polymer ?
#
loop_
_entity_poly.entity_id
_entity_poly.type
_entity_poly.pdbx_seq_one_letter_code
_entity_poly.pdbx_strand_id
1 'polypeptide(L)'
;MNSLFKALVLGLCLLLSGMVHAQGLRNNVKLQERLTQAKLGEIQRNLAIPQEKMNALAPIYRRYDAEVNAIHFARQDLLQAGRLANLSNEEADKVVAALLENAVKLSTVRKNYYAEFKTVLTPQQVMAMYRSEAQMRRRVQQELRRRMLNKTK
;
A
#
# COMPACT_ATOMS: atom_id res chain seq x y z
N MET A 1 -39.13 -15.67 -19.86
CA MET A 1 -38.33 -14.96 -18.84
C MET A 1 -38.80 -13.52 -18.77
N ASN A 2 -39.54 -13.18 -17.72
CA ASN A 2 -40.36 -11.96 -17.65
C ASN A 2 -39.49 -10.70 -17.71
N SER A 3 -39.97 -9.67 -18.40
CA SER A 3 -39.29 -8.36 -18.54
C SER A 3 -38.91 -7.75 -17.18
N LEU A 4 -39.72 -8.00 -16.15
CA LEU A 4 -39.45 -7.64 -14.76
C LEU A 4 -38.21 -8.32 -14.17
N PHE A 5 -37.99 -9.60 -14.48
CA PHE A 5 -36.82 -10.34 -14.01
C PHE A 5 -35.54 -9.80 -14.66
N LYS A 6 -35.60 -9.43 -15.96
CA LYS A 6 -34.48 -8.81 -16.66
C LYS A 6 -34.13 -7.44 -16.08
N ALA A 7 -35.12 -6.62 -15.76
CA ALA A 7 -34.93 -5.31 -15.13
C ALA A 7 -34.30 -5.42 -13.73
N LEU A 8 -34.70 -6.42 -12.95
CA LEU A 8 -34.18 -6.66 -11.61
C LEU A 8 -32.72 -7.12 -11.63
N VAL A 9 -32.35 -7.99 -12.59
CA VAL A 9 -30.95 -8.40 -12.81
C VAL A 9 -30.08 -7.23 -13.30
N LEU A 10 -30.59 -6.38 -14.20
CA LEU A 10 -29.88 -5.19 -14.68
C LEU A 10 -29.66 -4.16 -13.55
N GLY A 11 -30.65 -3.97 -12.67
CA GLY A 11 -30.52 -3.11 -11.49
C GLY A 11 -29.49 -3.64 -10.48
N LEU A 12 -29.44 -4.95 -10.27
CA LEU A 12 -28.47 -5.58 -9.37
C LEU A 12 -27.03 -5.46 -9.88
N CYS A 13 -26.81 -5.60 -11.20
CA CYS A 13 -25.49 -5.43 -11.82
C CYS A 13 -24.97 -3.98 -11.73
N LEU A 14 -25.86 -2.98 -11.82
CA LEU A 14 -25.50 -1.57 -11.68
C LEU A 14 -25.08 -1.21 -10.24
N LEU A 15 -25.70 -1.83 -9.23
CA LEU A 15 -25.35 -1.61 -7.82
C LEU A 15 -24.00 -2.25 -7.43
N LEU A 16 -23.60 -3.34 -8.07
CA LEU A 16 -22.30 -3.99 -7.84
C LEU A 16 -21.11 -3.19 -8.42
N SER A 17 -21.35 -2.30 -9.38
CA SER A 17 -20.30 -1.49 -10.03
C SER A 17 -19.76 -0.37 -9.13
N GLY A 18 -20.51 0.02 -8.08
CA GLY A 18 -20.13 1.09 -7.15
C GLY A 18 -19.01 0.75 -6.17
N MET A 19 -18.68 -0.55 -5.98
CA MET A 19 -17.66 -0.99 -5.00
C MET A 19 -16.23 -1.11 -5.57
N VAL A 20 -16.03 -0.83 -6.87
CA VAL A 20 -14.75 -1.10 -7.57
C VAL A 20 -13.67 -0.03 -7.30
N HIS A 21 -14.03 1.13 -6.77
CA HIS A 21 -13.14 2.31 -6.75
C HIS A 21 -12.01 2.27 -5.69
N ALA A 22 -11.98 1.32 -4.77
CA ALA A 22 -10.89 1.16 -3.79
C ALA A 22 -9.99 -0.08 -4.03
N GLN A 23 -10.40 -1.01 -4.90
CA GLN A 23 -9.71 -2.29 -5.12
C GLN A 23 -8.65 -2.24 -6.24
N GLY A 24 -8.58 -1.13 -6.98
CA GLY A 24 -7.79 -1.01 -8.19
C GLY A 24 -6.28 -1.19 -8.02
N LEU A 25 -5.69 -0.80 -6.88
CA LEU A 25 -4.25 -0.97 -6.66
C LEU A 25 -3.89 -2.37 -6.17
N ARG A 26 -4.68 -2.93 -5.24
CA ARG A 26 -4.45 -4.27 -4.67
C ARG A 26 -4.52 -5.36 -5.73
N ASN A 27 -5.46 -5.24 -6.69
CA ASN A 27 -5.71 -6.26 -7.70
C ASN A 27 -4.94 -6.00 -9.02
N ASN A 28 -4.22 -4.88 -9.15
CA ASN A 28 -3.49 -4.53 -10.37
C ASN A 28 -1.99 -4.73 -10.19
N VAL A 29 -1.54 -5.97 -10.43
CA VAL A 29 -0.14 -6.38 -10.34
C VAL A 29 0.77 -5.51 -11.22
N LYS A 30 0.32 -5.15 -12.43
CA LYS A 30 1.10 -4.27 -13.34
C LYS A 30 1.33 -2.89 -12.74
N LEU A 31 0.33 -2.33 -12.06
CA LEU A 31 0.45 -1.03 -11.40
C LEU A 31 1.39 -1.12 -10.18
N GLN A 32 1.27 -2.17 -9.36
CA GLN A 32 2.18 -2.40 -8.23
C GLN A 32 3.63 -2.53 -8.69
N GLU A 33 3.86 -3.28 -9.76
CA GLU A 33 5.19 -3.44 -10.37
C GLU A 33 5.75 -2.09 -10.84
N ARG A 34 4.95 -1.29 -11.55
CA ARG A 34 5.36 0.07 -11.97
C ARG A 34 5.71 0.98 -10.79
N LEU A 35 4.94 0.92 -9.70
CA LEU A 35 5.25 1.67 -8.49
C LEU A 35 6.54 1.19 -7.82
N THR A 36 6.76 -0.11 -7.77
CA THR A 36 7.99 -0.70 -7.23
C THR A 36 9.21 -0.27 -8.05
N GLN A 37 9.09 -0.27 -9.38
CA GLN A 37 10.12 0.23 -10.29
C GLN A 37 10.41 1.73 -10.07
N ALA A 38 9.36 2.53 -9.91
CA ALA A 38 9.52 3.96 -9.62
C ALA A 38 10.25 4.18 -8.28
N LYS A 39 9.90 3.42 -7.23
CA LYS A 39 10.59 3.46 -5.93
C LYS A 39 12.06 3.09 -6.07
N LEU A 40 12.38 2.00 -6.79
CA LEU A 40 13.77 1.59 -7.06
C LEU A 40 14.57 2.68 -7.79
N GLY A 41 13.98 3.31 -8.81
CA GLY A 41 14.61 4.42 -9.52
C GLY A 41 14.83 5.67 -8.66
N GLU A 42 13.93 5.96 -7.71
CA GLU A 42 14.13 7.05 -6.74
C GLU A 42 15.19 6.69 -5.69
N ILE A 43 15.23 5.45 -5.21
CA ILE A 43 16.27 4.95 -4.30
C ILE A 43 17.65 5.03 -4.97
N GLN A 44 17.77 4.55 -6.20
CA GLN A 44 19.04 4.58 -6.94
C GLN A 44 19.56 6.02 -7.10
N ARG A 45 18.68 6.95 -7.49
CA ARG A 45 19.03 8.38 -7.65
C ARG A 45 19.40 9.04 -6.32
N ASN A 46 18.61 8.83 -5.28
CA ASN A 46 18.80 9.51 -3.99
C ASN A 46 20.03 9.01 -3.22
N LEU A 47 20.42 7.74 -3.40
CA LEU A 47 21.51 7.12 -2.66
C LEU A 47 22.79 6.95 -3.50
N ALA A 48 22.78 7.41 -4.76
CA ALA A 48 23.88 7.26 -5.71
C ALA A 48 24.46 5.82 -5.75
N ILE A 49 23.58 4.82 -5.72
CA ILE A 49 23.99 3.41 -5.67
C ILE A 49 24.46 2.97 -7.07
N PRO A 50 25.66 2.36 -7.20
CA PRO A 50 26.12 1.81 -8.48
C PRO A 50 25.13 0.78 -9.04
N GLN A 51 25.04 0.69 -10.38
CA GLN A 51 24.09 -0.21 -11.04
C GLN A 51 24.24 -1.67 -10.61
N GLU A 52 25.47 -2.13 -10.36
CA GLU A 52 25.76 -3.48 -9.89
C GLU A 52 25.09 -3.78 -8.55
N LYS A 53 25.23 -2.87 -7.57
CA LYS A 53 24.56 -2.99 -6.26
C LYS A 53 23.05 -2.87 -6.40
N MET A 54 22.57 -2.15 -7.41
CA MET A 54 21.13 -2.04 -7.68
C MET A 54 20.54 -3.32 -8.24
N ASN A 55 21.27 -4.02 -9.11
CA ASN A 55 20.87 -5.33 -9.60
C ASN A 55 20.73 -6.35 -8.46
N ALA A 56 21.61 -6.26 -7.45
CA ALA A 56 21.53 -7.10 -6.24
C ALA A 56 20.43 -6.65 -5.27
N LEU A 57 20.19 -5.33 -5.12
CA LEU A 57 19.15 -4.80 -4.22
C LEU A 57 17.73 -5.06 -4.74
N ALA A 58 17.50 -4.90 -6.04
CA ALA A 58 16.17 -4.96 -6.64
C ALA A 58 15.33 -6.19 -6.26
N PRO A 59 15.84 -7.44 -6.32
CA PRO A 59 15.06 -8.62 -5.93
C PRO A 59 14.73 -8.66 -4.43
N ILE A 60 15.63 -8.18 -3.56
CA ILE A 60 15.39 -8.09 -2.11
C ILE A 60 14.28 -7.06 -1.84
N TYR A 61 14.42 -5.88 -2.45
CA TYR A 61 13.48 -4.77 -2.27
C TYR A 61 12.08 -5.10 -2.78
N ARG A 62 11.93 -5.83 -3.89
CA ARG A 62 10.61 -6.24 -4.41
C ARG A 62 9.85 -7.12 -3.44
N ARG A 63 10.52 -8.10 -2.83
CA ARG A 63 9.88 -8.98 -1.84
C ARG A 63 9.48 -8.20 -0.59
N TYR A 64 10.38 -7.35 -0.10
CA TYR A 64 10.10 -6.42 0.98
C TYR A 64 8.90 -5.51 0.67
N ASP A 65 8.87 -4.87 -0.50
CA ASP A 65 7.80 -3.94 -0.86
C ASP A 65 6.45 -4.67 -1.00
N ALA A 66 6.44 -5.88 -1.54
CA ALA A 66 5.24 -6.70 -1.62
C ALA A 66 4.66 -7.02 -0.23
N GLU A 67 5.49 -7.47 0.71
CA GLU A 67 5.06 -7.78 2.08
C GLU A 67 4.58 -6.52 2.83
N VAL A 68 5.30 -5.41 2.70
CA VAL A 68 4.92 -4.13 3.30
C VAL A 68 3.62 -3.61 2.71
N ASN A 69 3.44 -3.68 1.38
CA ASN A 69 2.21 -3.26 0.72
C ASN A 69 1.01 -4.12 1.17
N ALA A 70 1.18 -5.43 1.34
CA ALA A 70 0.13 -6.31 1.85
C ALA A 70 -0.35 -5.90 3.24
N ILE A 71 0.59 -5.58 4.14
CA ILE A 71 0.27 -5.07 5.50
C ILE A 71 -0.43 -3.71 5.42
N HIS A 72 0.02 -2.82 4.54
CA HIS A 72 -0.61 -1.52 4.33
C HIS A 72 -2.04 -1.62 3.81
N PHE A 73 -2.32 -2.54 2.87
CA PHE A 73 -3.66 -2.79 2.38
C PHE A 73 -4.56 -3.36 3.48
N ALA A 74 -4.08 -4.33 4.26
CA ALA A 74 -4.84 -4.88 5.39
C ALA A 74 -5.20 -3.78 6.41
N ARG A 75 -4.25 -2.89 6.73
CA ARG A 75 -4.50 -1.73 7.60
C ARG A 75 -5.52 -0.77 6.98
N GLN A 76 -5.47 -0.52 5.67
CA GLN A 76 -6.42 0.37 5.00
C GLN A 76 -7.84 -0.21 5.00
N ASP A 77 -7.99 -1.53 4.85
CA ASP A 77 -9.28 -2.22 4.92
C ASP A 77 -9.93 -2.13 6.31
N LEU A 78 -9.11 -2.10 7.38
CA LEU A 78 -9.58 -1.86 8.75
C LEU A 78 -10.04 -0.41 8.96
N LEU A 79 -9.38 0.56 8.32
CA LEU A 79 -9.59 1.99 8.55
C LEU A 79 -10.53 2.66 7.54
N GLN A 80 -11.27 1.90 6.72
CA GLN A 80 -12.23 2.51 5.80
C GLN A 80 -13.26 3.35 6.58
N ALA A 81 -13.37 4.63 6.22
CA ALA A 81 -14.10 5.65 6.98
C ALA A 81 -15.55 5.26 7.31
N GLY A 82 -16.23 4.51 6.44
CA GLY A 82 -17.60 4.03 6.68
C GLY A 82 -17.72 2.89 7.70
N ARG A 83 -16.63 2.14 7.97
CA ARG A 83 -16.62 1.06 8.97
C ARG A 83 -16.41 1.56 10.39
N LEU A 84 -15.75 2.71 10.57
CA LEU A 84 -15.36 3.19 11.90
C LEU A 84 -16.44 4.00 12.62
N ALA A 85 -17.40 4.57 11.90
CA ALA A 85 -18.37 5.52 12.46
C ALA A 85 -19.39 4.90 13.41
N ASN A 86 -19.65 3.58 13.30
CA ASN A 86 -20.75 2.89 13.99
C ASN A 86 -20.31 1.59 14.69
N LEU A 87 -19.05 1.49 15.11
CA LEU A 87 -18.55 0.28 15.78
C LEU A 87 -19.07 0.17 17.21
N SER A 88 -19.45 -1.04 17.64
CA SER A 88 -19.61 -1.33 19.07
C SER A 88 -18.28 -1.22 19.80
N ASN A 89 -18.30 -1.17 21.14
CA ASN A 89 -17.06 -1.16 21.92
C ASN A 89 -16.20 -2.41 21.67
N GLU A 90 -16.82 -3.57 21.54
CA GLU A 90 -16.14 -4.84 21.26
C GLU A 90 -15.57 -4.88 19.84
N GLU A 91 -16.27 -4.30 18.86
CA GLU A 91 -15.76 -4.20 17.50
C GLU A 91 -14.60 -3.20 17.40
N ALA A 92 -14.70 -2.07 18.10
CA ALA A 92 -13.63 -1.09 18.20
C ALA A 92 -12.38 -1.70 18.84
N ASP A 93 -12.52 -2.45 19.93
CA ASP A 93 -11.41 -3.17 20.59
C ASP A 93 -10.71 -4.14 19.62
N LYS A 94 -11.47 -4.95 18.88
CA LYS A 94 -10.93 -5.84 17.84
C LYS A 94 -10.17 -5.08 16.75
N VAL A 95 -10.70 -3.95 16.29
CA VAL A 95 -10.03 -3.12 15.28
C VAL A 95 -8.72 -2.55 15.85
N VAL A 96 -8.72 -2.05 17.08
CA VAL A 96 -7.51 -1.54 17.75
C VAL A 96 -6.47 -2.65 17.88
N ALA A 97 -6.85 -3.83 18.35
CA ALA A 97 -5.96 -4.99 18.46
C ALA A 97 -5.34 -5.36 17.09
N ALA A 98 -6.15 -5.40 16.02
CA ALA A 98 -5.67 -5.69 14.67
C ALA A 98 -4.73 -4.60 14.11
N LEU A 99 -4.93 -3.33 14.48
CA LEU A 99 -4.02 -2.25 14.11
C LEU A 99 -2.67 -2.38 14.81
N LEU A 100 -2.66 -2.74 16.09
CA LEU A 100 -1.44 -3.00 16.85
C LEU A 100 -0.68 -4.20 16.28
N GLU A 101 -1.38 -5.28 15.96
CA GLU A 101 -0.77 -6.46 15.34
C GLU A 101 -0.14 -6.13 13.98
N ASN A 102 -0.82 -5.33 13.15
CA ASN A 102 -0.25 -4.86 11.88
C ASN A 102 1.03 -4.02 12.09
N ALA A 103 1.09 -3.19 13.13
CA ALA A 103 2.29 -2.42 13.46
C ALA A 103 3.47 -3.32 13.88
N VAL A 104 3.19 -4.37 14.65
CA VAL A 104 4.17 -5.40 15.02
C VAL A 104 4.65 -6.13 13.76
N LYS A 105 3.74 -6.62 12.90
CA LYS A 105 4.06 -7.29 11.64
C LYS A 105 4.98 -6.45 10.76
N LEU A 106 4.64 -5.17 10.56
CA LEU A 106 5.46 -4.26 9.76
C LEU A 106 6.88 -4.10 10.33
N SER A 107 6.98 -3.98 11.66
CA SER A 107 8.29 -3.85 12.33
C SER A 107 9.11 -5.13 12.20
N THR A 108 8.48 -6.29 12.31
CA THR A 108 9.11 -7.61 12.11
C THR A 108 9.61 -7.77 10.67
N VAL A 109 8.81 -7.46 9.66
CA VAL A 109 9.23 -7.50 8.25
C VAL A 109 10.46 -6.61 8.03
N ARG A 110 10.43 -5.36 8.51
CA ARG A 110 11.58 -4.45 8.40
C ARG A 110 12.83 -5.00 9.09
N LYS A 111 12.68 -5.58 10.28
CA LYS A 111 13.79 -6.20 11.03
C LYS A 111 14.41 -7.36 10.25
N ASN A 112 13.59 -8.22 9.66
CA ASN A 112 14.04 -9.39 8.92
C ASN A 112 14.81 -8.98 7.65
N TYR A 113 14.22 -8.08 6.85
CA TYR A 113 14.85 -7.59 5.62
C TYR A 113 16.07 -6.71 5.87
N TYR A 114 16.23 -6.11 7.06
CA TYR A 114 17.44 -5.36 7.39
C TYR A 114 18.72 -6.21 7.27
N ALA A 115 18.66 -7.48 7.67
CA ALA A 115 19.79 -8.39 7.53
C ALA A 115 20.16 -8.60 6.06
N GLU A 116 19.17 -8.74 5.18
CA GLU A 116 19.37 -8.89 3.74
C GLU A 116 19.85 -7.60 3.09
N PHE A 117 19.25 -6.45 3.42
CA PHE A 117 19.69 -5.16 2.88
C PHE A 117 21.15 -4.84 3.22
N LYS A 118 21.62 -5.22 4.41
CA LYS A 118 23.02 -5.04 4.82
C LYS A 118 24.04 -5.81 3.98
N THR A 119 23.62 -6.82 3.24
CA THR A 119 24.50 -7.55 2.32
C THR A 119 24.88 -6.72 1.09
N VAL A 120 24.08 -5.70 0.76
CA VAL A 120 24.23 -4.89 -0.46
C VAL A 120 24.37 -3.39 -0.17
N LEU A 121 23.82 -2.90 0.94
CA LEU A 121 23.81 -1.50 1.38
C LEU A 121 24.52 -1.33 2.73
N THR A 122 25.14 -0.18 2.94
CA THR A 122 25.61 0.21 4.29
C THR A 122 24.41 0.55 5.20
N PRO A 123 24.58 0.51 6.54
CA PRO A 123 23.52 0.97 7.45
C PRO A 123 23.04 2.40 7.18
N GLN A 124 23.94 3.33 6.80
CA GLN A 124 23.53 4.69 6.42
C GLN A 124 22.66 4.69 5.16
N GLN A 125 23.00 3.86 4.15
CA GLN A 125 22.21 3.71 2.94
C GLN A 125 20.84 3.08 3.23
N VAL A 126 20.74 2.09 4.12
CA VAL A 126 19.44 1.55 4.54
C VAL A 126 18.57 2.63 5.21
N MET A 127 19.16 3.44 6.10
CA MET A 127 18.42 4.57 6.70
C MET A 127 17.95 5.58 5.64
N ALA A 128 18.79 5.92 4.67
CA ALA A 128 18.44 6.81 3.58
C ALA A 128 17.31 6.24 2.70
N MET A 129 17.33 4.92 2.45
CA MET A 129 16.28 4.21 1.74
C MET A 129 14.94 4.36 2.48
N TYR A 130 14.88 4.03 3.77
CA TYR A 130 13.65 4.18 4.57
C TYR A 130 13.14 5.62 4.62
N ARG A 131 14.05 6.61 4.71
CA ARG A 131 13.68 8.02 4.66
C ARG A 131 13.07 8.40 3.30
N SER A 132 13.68 7.94 2.20
CA SER A 132 13.19 8.14 0.84
C SER A 132 11.78 7.58 0.68
N GLU A 133 11.54 6.34 1.13
CA GLU A 133 10.21 5.71 1.10
C GLU A 133 9.16 6.49 1.89
N ALA A 134 9.50 6.94 3.09
CA ALA A 134 8.59 7.73 3.91
C ALA A 134 8.23 9.07 3.23
N GLN A 135 9.20 9.72 2.57
CA GLN A 135 8.97 10.96 1.82
C GLN A 135 8.10 10.72 0.58
N MET A 136 8.39 9.67 -0.21
CA MET A 136 7.56 9.27 -1.35
C MET A 136 6.11 9.05 -0.92
N ARG A 137 5.88 8.27 0.14
CA ARG A 137 4.54 8.02 0.67
C ARG A 137 3.82 9.31 1.08
N ARG A 138 4.52 10.23 1.75
CA ARG A 138 3.94 11.53 2.15
C ARG A 138 3.56 12.37 0.92
N ARG A 139 4.41 12.45 -0.10
CA ARG A 139 4.12 13.17 -1.34
C ARG A 139 2.88 12.60 -2.04
N VAL A 140 2.78 11.27 -2.15
CA VAL A 140 1.60 10.60 -2.72
C VAL A 140 0.33 10.94 -1.94
N GLN A 141 0.36 10.87 -0.62
CA GLN A 141 -0.80 11.21 0.22
C GLN A 141 -1.22 12.68 0.07
N GLN A 142 -0.25 13.61 0.03
CA GLN A 142 -0.53 15.03 -0.17
C GLN A 142 -1.17 15.29 -1.54
N GLU A 143 -0.65 14.66 -2.59
CA GLU A 143 -1.17 14.81 -3.95
C GLU A 143 -2.59 14.25 -4.07
N LEU A 144 -2.86 13.08 -3.47
CA LEU A 144 -4.22 12.51 -3.42
C LEU A 144 -5.21 13.45 -2.72
N ARG A 145 -4.82 14.05 -1.58
CA ARG A 145 -5.65 15.03 -0.86
C ARG A 145 -5.93 16.27 -1.72
N ARG A 146 -4.90 16.81 -2.39
CA ARG A 146 -5.06 17.97 -3.29
C ARG A 146 -6.07 17.69 -4.41
N ARG A 147 -5.97 16.52 -5.05
CA ARG A 147 -6.89 16.11 -6.12
C ARG A 147 -8.33 15.92 -5.63
N MET A 148 -8.51 15.40 -4.42
CA MET A 148 -9.84 15.27 -3.81
C MET A 148 -10.47 16.65 -3.55
N LEU A 149 -9.71 17.58 -2.94
CA LEU A 149 -10.19 18.93 -2.66
C LEU A 149 -10.57 19.71 -3.93
N ASN A 150 -9.80 19.53 -5.01
CA ASN A 150 -10.05 20.18 -6.30
C ASN A 150 -11.26 19.60 -7.05
N LYS A 151 -11.71 18.36 -6.74
CA LYS A 151 -12.93 17.77 -7.32
C LYS A 151 -14.23 18.23 -6.64
N THR A 152 -14.13 18.81 -5.44
CA THR A 152 -15.26 19.31 -4.64
C THR A 152 -15.51 20.81 -4.79
N LYS A 153 -14.74 21.50 -5.65
CA LYS A 153 -15.00 22.86 -6.10
C LYS A 153 -15.52 22.81 -7.53
#